data_AF-A0A7S2S5J8-F1
#
_entry.id   AF-A0A7S2S5J8-F1
#
_cell.length_a   1.000
_cell.length_b   1.000
_cell.length_c   1.000
_cell.angle_alpha   90.00
_cell.angle_beta   90.00
_cell.angle_gamma   90.00
#
_symmetry.space_group_name_H-M   'P 1'
#
loop_
_entity.id
_entity.type
_entity.pdbx_description
1 polymer ?
#
loop_
_entity_poly.entity_id
_entity_poly.type
_entity_poly.pdbx_seq_one_letter_code
_entity_poly.pdbx_strand_id
1 'polypeptide(L)'
;RERGMSTGDLFSYFEHRVLDIAHRLGKRVVLWQGALDSGMELPHGTVVEPWKCWSGLNTRVAAKAATNHLAVLDASCWYLDWPLPWENYYRSGFVQVPHGAPTPAPSLSRPAHPLHSPSLRWPPWRRASHHQRHSHRAQSPSPEQAAASMTHGLMGGETSLWTESVDWTNFECRL
;
A
#
# COMPACT_ATOMS: atom_id res chain seq x y z
N ARG A 1 21.58 -9.25 -20.08
CA ARG A 1 21.98 -7.95 -19.49
C ARG A 1 21.36 -6.85 -20.35
N GLU A 2 20.17 -6.39 -20.02
CA GLU A 2 19.57 -5.25 -20.70
C GLU A 2 20.28 -3.98 -20.20
N ARG A 3 21.05 -3.35 -21.10
CA ARG A 3 21.71 -2.07 -20.86
C ARG A 3 20.68 -0.98 -21.13
N GLY A 4 20.38 -0.14 -20.13
CA GLY A 4 19.55 1.06 -20.33
C GLY A 4 18.40 1.30 -19.36
N MET A 5 18.18 0.44 -18.36
CA MET A 5 17.16 0.70 -17.33
C MET A 5 17.69 1.65 -16.25
N SER A 6 16.84 2.56 -15.78
CA SER A 6 17.13 3.32 -14.55
C SER A 6 17.05 2.39 -13.32
N THR A 7 17.57 2.83 -12.18
CA THR A 7 17.44 2.08 -10.91
C THR A 7 15.97 1.86 -10.54
N GLY A 8 15.09 2.84 -10.81
CA GLY A 8 13.66 2.73 -10.56
C GLY A 8 12.99 1.71 -11.49
N ASP A 9 13.38 1.67 -12.76
CA ASP A 9 12.89 0.67 -13.71
C ASP A 9 13.35 -0.74 -13.32
N LEU A 10 14.60 -0.89 -12.88
CA LEU A 10 15.14 -2.17 -12.43
C LEU A 10 14.44 -2.67 -11.16
N PHE A 11 14.23 -1.78 -10.19
CA PHE A 11 13.45 -2.09 -8.98
C PHE A 11 12.04 -2.54 -9.34
N SER A 12 11.34 -1.76 -10.17
CA SER A 12 9.98 -2.09 -10.62
C SER A 12 9.95 -3.41 -11.37
N TYR A 13 10.91 -3.67 -12.27
CA TYR A 13 11.04 -4.93 -12.98
C TYR A 13 11.18 -6.13 -12.03
N PHE A 14 12.04 -6.00 -11.02
CA PHE A 14 12.26 -7.04 -10.02
C PHE A 14 10.98 -7.32 -9.23
N GLU A 15 10.38 -6.28 -8.65
CA GLU A 15 9.17 -6.40 -7.82
C GLU A 15 8.01 -7.04 -8.60
N HIS A 16 7.74 -6.60 -9.83
CA HIS A 16 6.68 -7.19 -10.66
C HIS A 16 6.89 -8.69 -10.91
N ARG A 17 8.13 -9.15 -11.07
CA ARG A 17 8.41 -10.57 -11.27
C ARG A 17 8.13 -11.38 -10.00
N VAL A 18 8.45 -10.84 -8.84
CA VAL A 18 8.16 -11.48 -7.54
C VAL A 18 6.64 -11.53 -7.30
N LEU A 19 5.95 -10.42 -7.56
CA LEU A 19 4.49 -10.34 -7.46
C LEU A 19 3.77 -11.33 -8.39
N ASP A 20 4.23 -11.47 -9.63
CA ASP A 20 3.69 -12.43 -10.59
C ASP A 20 3.86 -13.89 -10.11
N ILE A 21 4.99 -14.22 -9.47
CA ILE A 21 5.19 -15.54 -8.84
C ILE A 21 4.19 -15.75 -7.70
N ALA A 22 4.08 -14.80 -6.77
CA ALA A 22 3.15 -14.90 -5.64
C ALA A 22 1.70 -15.04 -6.12
N HIS A 23 1.31 -14.27 -7.13
CA HIS A 23 -0.02 -14.31 -7.73
C HIS A 23 -0.32 -15.66 -8.39
N ARG A 24 0.62 -16.22 -9.17
CA ARG A 24 0.47 -17.57 -9.74
C ARG A 24 0.32 -18.67 -8.69
N LEU A 25 0.84 -18.45 -7.48
CA LEU A 25 0.69 -19.35 -6.34
C LEU A 25 -0.58 -19.08 -5.50
N GLY A 26 -1.44 -18.16 -5.95
CA GLY A 26 -2.66 -17.78 -5.22
C GLY A 26 -2.39 -17.10 -3.88
N LYS A 27 -1.23 -16.45 -3.73
CA LYS A 27 -0.84 -15.74 -2.51
C LYS A 27 -1.18 -14.26 -2.60
N ARG A 28 -1.66 -13.70 -1.49
CA ARG A 28 -1.78 -12.27 -1.28
C ARG A 28 -0.41 -11.73 -0.84
N VAL A 29 -0.05 -10.54 -1.29
CA VAL A 29 1.25 -9.94 -0.98
C VAL A 29 1.06 -8.71 -0.10
N VAL A 30 1.93 -8.58 0.90
CA VAL A 30 2.17 -7.36 1.67
C VAL A 30 3.47 -6.75 1.17
N LEU A 31 3.46 -5.46 0.84
CA LEU A 31 4.64 -4.73 0.39
C LEU A 31 4.86 -3.49 1.24
N TRP A 32 6.10 -3.25 1.63
CA TRP A 32 6.51 -1.98 2.21
C TRP A 32 6.18 -0.80 1.29
N GLN A 33 5.89 0.36 1.89
CA GLN A 33 5.50 1.56 1.15
C GLN A 33 6.45 2.00 0.03
N GLY A 34 7.72 1.59 0.06
CA GLY A 34 8.70 1.92 -0.98
C GLY A 34 8.24 1.51 -2.38
N ALA A 35 7.51 0.40 -2.48
CA ALA A 35 6.93 -0.06 -3.74
C ALA A 35 5.88 0.91 -4.30
N LEU A 36 5.06 1.50 -3.42
CA LEU A 36 4.07 2.50 -3.84
C LEU A 36 4.73 3.88 -4.05
N ASP A 37 5.71 4.25 -3.22
CA ASP A 37 6.48 5.49 -3.31
C ASP A 37 7.23 5.60 -4.66
N SER A 38 7.70 4.48 -5.21
CA SER A 38 8.41 4.44 -6.51
C SER A 38 7.52 4.75 -7.72
N GLY A 39 6.19 4.81 -7.54
CA GLY A 39 5.24 4.99 -8.62
C GLY A 39 4.84 3.69 -9.33
N MET A 40 5.26 2.54 -8.79
CA MET A 40 4.86 1.23 -9.33
C MET A 40 3.34 1.03 -9.25
N GLU A 41 2.75 0.52 -10.32
CA GLU A 41 1.36 0.05 -10.31
C GLU A 41 1.30 -1.30 -9.59
N LEU A 42 0.52 -1.38 -8.50
CA LEU A 42 0.41 -2.60 -7.70
C LEU A 42 -0.82 -3.40 -8.12
N PRO A 43 -0.74 -4.74 -8.21
CA PRO A 43 -1.89 -5.59 -8.49
C PRO A 43 -3.00 -5.42 -7.45
N HIS A 44 -4.26 -5.55 -7.88
CA HIS A 44 -5.40 -5.56 -6.96
C HIS A 44 -5.24 -6.64 -5.88
N GLY A 45 -5.69 -6.31 -4.67
CA GLY A 45 -5.56 -7.18 -3.49
C GLY A 45 -4.21 -7.10 -2.79
N THR A 46 -3.22 -6.37 -3.32
CA THR A 46 -1.98 -6.05 -2.61
C THR A 46 -2.30 -5.27 -1.34
N VAL A 47 -1.61 -5.59 -0.24
CA VAL A 47 -1.59 -4.83 1.01
C VAL A 47 -0.33 -3.97 1.01
N VAL A 48 -0.47 -2.69 1.29
CA VAL A 48 0.65 -1.77 1.46
C VAL A 48 0.92 -1.58 2.94
N GLU A 49 2.19 -1.61 3.31
CA GLU A 49 2.66 -1.44 4.69
C GLU A 49 3.47 -0.15 4.83
N PRO A 50 2.83 0.97 5.24
CA PRO A 50 3.53 2.17 5.65
C PRO A 50 4.41 1.90 6.86
N TRP A 51 5.63 2.40 6.79
CA TRP A 51 6.63 2.24 7.85
C TRP A 51 7.30 3.56 8.21
N LYS A 52 7.25 4.55 7.31
CA LYS A 52 7.78 5.90 7.51
C LYS A 52 6.72 6.78 8.12
N CYS A 53 6.90 7.22 9.36
CA CYS A 53 5.95 8.14 10.01
C CYS A 53 6.40 9.61 10.06
N TRP A 54 7.62 9.93 9.64
CA TRP A 54 8.07 11.31 9.63
C TRP A 54 7.37 12.13 8.56
N SER A 55 7.12 13.39 8.87
CA SER A 55 6.54 14.38 7.95
C SER A 55 5.21 13.95 7.31
N GLY A 56 4.43 13.06 7.94
CA GLY A 56 3.14 12.56 7.45
C GLY A 56 3.23 11.63 6.23
N LEU A 57 4.37 10.95 6.04
CA LEU A 57 4.55 10.02 4.91
C LEU A 57 3.58 8.85 4.94
N ASN A 58 3.33 8.28 6.12
CA ASN A 58 2.35 7.23 6.34
C ASN A 58 0.94 7.62 5.87
N THR A 59 0.46 8.82 6.22
CA THR A 59 -0.84 9.33 5.77
C THR A 59 -0.88 9.52 4.25
N ARG A 60 0.20 10.02 3.63
CA ARG A 60 0.27 10.18 2.17
C ARG A 60 0.20 8.85 1.43
N VAL A 61 0.92 7.85 1.92
CA VAL A 61 0.90 6.49 1.34
C VAL A 61 -0.46 5.83 1.54
N ALA A 62 -1.07 5.95 2.72
CA ALA A 62 -2.40 5.42 2.97
C ALA A 62 -3.46 6.06 2.07
N ALA A 63 -3.39 7.38 1.85
CA ALA A 63 -4.25 8.07 0.89
C ALA A 63 -4.03 7.55 -0.54
N LYS A 64 -2.77 7.39 -0.95
CA LYS A 64 -2.44 6.83 -2.28
C LYS A 64 -2.92 5.38 -2.41
N ALA A 65 -2.77 4.55 -1.39
CA ALA A 65 -3.28 3.18 -1.37
C ALA A 65 -4.80 3.15 -1.53
N ALA A 66 -5.53 4.00 -0.81
CA ALA A 66 -6.97 4.12 -0.93
C ALA A 66 -7.43 4.53 -2.34
N THR A 67 -6.74 5.47 -2.99
CA THR A 67 -7.05 5.86 -4.38
C THR A 67 -6.79 4.73 -5.39
N ASN A 68 -5.91 3.79 -5.06
CA ASN A 68 -5.61 2.61 -5.88
C ASN A 68 -6.39 1.36 -5.43
N HIS A 69 -7.37 1.51 -4.52
CA HIS A 69 -8.14 0.40 -3.96
C HIS A 69 -7.27 -0.72 -3.35
N LEU A 70 -6.18 -0.31 -2.69
CA LEU A 70 -5.27 -1.19 -1.97
C LEU A 70 -5.58 -1.13 -0.48
N ALA A 71 -5.36 -2.26 0.20
CA ALA A 71 -5.46 -2.30 1.65
C ALA A 71 -4.19 -1.77 2.31
N VAL A 72 -4.30 -1.31 3.55
CA VAL A 72 -3.20 -0.76 4.35
C VAL A 72 -3.09 -1.54 5.65
N LEU A 73 -1.88 -1.95 6.00
CA LEU A 73 -1.50 -2.47 7.31
C LEU A 73 -0.42 -1.53 7.84
N ASP A 74 -0.68 -0.77 8.90
CA ASP A 74 0.24 0.30 9.30
C ASP A 74 1.25 -0.15 10.35
N ALA A 75 2.55 -0.09 10.03
CA ALA A 75 3.65 -0.34 10.97
C ALA A 75 4.40 0.95 11.34
N SER A 76 3.92 2.10 10.86
CA SER A 76 4.64 3.36 11.01
C SER A 76 4.65 3.85 12.47
N CYS A 77 5.80 4.35 12.95
CA CYS A 77 5.98 4.86 14.32
C CYS A 77 5.87 3.83 15.47
N TRP A 78 5.73 2.54 15.18
CA TRP A 78 5.71 1.46 16.19
C TRP A 78 6.98 0.60 16.17
N TYR A 79 8.14 1.26 16.20
CA TYR A 79 9.47 0.63 16.23
C TYR A 79 9.90 0.38 17.68
N LEU A 80 9.72 -0.84 18.18
CA LEU A 80 10.08 -1.28 19.52
C LEU A 80 11.59 -1.53 19.68
N ASP A 81 12.33 -1.61 18.58
CA ASP A 81 13.80 -1.65 18.59
C ASP A 81 14.40 -0.31 19.04
N TRP A 82 13.67 0.78 18.82
CA TRP A 82 14.03 2.10 19.34
C TRP A 82 13.59 2.20 20.80
N PRO A 83 14.48 2.54 21.73
CA PRO A 83 14.16 2.57 23.17
C PRO A 83 13.34 3.83 23.53
N LEU A 84 12.10 3.91 23.06
CA LEU A 84 11.18 5.00 23.39
C LEU A 84 10.30 4.61 24.59
N PRO A 85 9.91 5.58 25.44
CA PRO A 85 8.86 5.37 26.43
C PRO A 85 7.55 4.93 25.77
N TRP A 86 6.80 4.04 26.42
CA TRP A 86 5.57 3.46 25.88
C TRP A 86 4.53 4.53 25.48
N GLU A 87 4.52 5.67 26.19
CA GLU A 87 3.63 6.80 25.92
C GLU A 87 3.81 7.37 24.51
N ASN A 88 5.02 7.28 23.95
CA ASN A 88 5.29 7.77 22.60
C ASN A 88 4.57 6.92 21.54
N TYR A 89 4.51 5.60 21.71
CA TYR A 89 3.79 4.72 20.80
C TYR A 89 2.29 4.97 20.86
N TYR A 90 1.74 5.07 22.08
CA TYR A 90 0.33 5.37 22.28
C TYR A 90 -0.09 6.73 21.73
N ARG A 91 0.77 7.75 21.81
CA ARG A 91 0.50 9.07 21.20
C ARG A 91 0.58 9.07 19.68
N SER A 92 1.45 8.25 19.11
CA SER A 92 1.63 8.20 17.65
C SER A 92 0.37 7.63 16.98
N GLY A 93 -0.23 6.61 17.59
CA GLY A 93 -1.36 5.87 17.02
C GLY A 93 -0.98 5.22 15.68
N PHE A 94 -1.94 4.52 15.07
CA PHE A 94 -1.85 4.17 13.65
C PHE A 94 -2.39 5.32 12.80
N VAL A 95 -2.14 5.29 11.49
CA VAL A 95 -2.65 6.25 10.50
C VAL A 95 -4.12 6.51 10.79
N GLN A 96 -4.39 7.71 11.29
CA GLN A 96 -5.74 8.17 11.58
C GLN A 96 -6.39 8.54 10.26
N VAL A 97 -7.51 7.90 9.95
CA VAL A 97 -8.41 8.38 8.91
C VAL A 97 -9.24 9.51 9.52
N PRO A 98 -9.46 10.66 8.86
CA PRO A 98 -10.25 11.74 9.42
C PRO A 98 -11.64 11.22 9.85
N HIS A 99 -11.90 11.21 11.16
CA HIS A 99 -13.21 10.89 11.72
C HIS A 99 -14.19 12.00 11.32
N GLY A 100 -14.96 11.75 10.27
CA GLY A 100 -15.93 12.74 9.76
C GLY A 100 -16.70 12.33 8.50
N ALA A 101 -16.35 11.24 7.82
CA ALA A 101 -17.18 10.72 6.75
C ALA A 101 -18.37 9.93 7.36
N PRO A 102 -19.64 10.33 7.13
CA PRO A 102 -20.78 9.56 7.57
C PRO A 102 -20.73 8.18 6.91
N THR A 103 -20.81 7.12 7.73
CA THR A 103 -20.92 5.75 7.26
C THR A 103 -22.17 5.62 6.37
N PRO A 104 -22.05 5.29 5.07
CA PRO A 104 -23.23 4.93 4.30
C PRO A 104 -23.81 3.66 4.91
N ALA A 105 -25.10 3.68 5.23
CA ALA A 105 -25.83 2.50 5.68
C ALA A 105 -25.60 1.32 4.70
N PRO A 106 -25.49 0.08 5.17
CA PRO A 106 -25.26 -1.06 4.28
C PRO A 106 -26.42 -1.19 3.30
N SER A 107 -26.17 -0.83 2.03
CA SER A 107 -27.10 -1.10 0.94
C SER A 107 -27.07 -2.61 0.66
N LEU A 108 -28.15 -3.29 1.07
CA LEU A 108 -28.46 -4.66 0.65
C LEU A 108 -28.76 -4.68 -0.85
N SER A 109 -27.72 -4.61 -1.67
CA SER A 109 -27.82 -4.86 -3.11
C SER A 109 -26.55 -5.55 -3.58
N ARG A 110 -26.64 -6.87 -3.70
CA ARG A 110 -25.62 -7.77 -4.23
C ARG A 110 -25.35 -7.41 -5.70
N PRO A 111 -24.14 -7.02 -6.12
CA PRO A 111 -23.83 -6.91 -7.54
C PRO A 111 -23.73 -8.32 -8.13
N ALA A 112 -24.41 -8.56 -9.24
CA ALA A 112 -24.21 -9.75 -10.06
C ALA A 112 -22.81 -9.66 -10.71
N HIS A 113 -21.94 -10.63 -10.42
CA HIS A 113 -20.67 -10.78 -11.12
C HIS A 113 -20.90 -11.30 -12.55
N PRO A 114 -20.33 -10.67 -13.59
CA PRO A 114 -20.06 -11.37 -14.85
C PRO A 114 -18.80 -12.21 -14.69
N LEU A 115 -18.96 -13.54 -14.82
CA LEU A 115 -17.87 -14.48 -15.05
C LEU A 115 -17.28 -14.22 -16.45
N HIS A 116 -16.26 -13.38 -16.57
CA HIS A 116 -15.33 -13.40 -17.69
C HIS A 116 -14.00 -12.75 -17.28
N SER A 117 -12.96 -13.58 -17.11
CA SER A 117 -11.57 -13.11 -17.01
C SER A 117 -11.00 -12.87 -18.41
N PRO A 118 -10.53 -11.67 -18.75
CA PRO A 118 -9.55 -11.53 -19.81
C PRO A 118 -8.18 -11.88 -19.24
N SER A 119 -7.48 -12.83 -19.87
CA SER A 119 -6.08 -13.11 -19.61
C SER A 119 -5.25 -11.82 -19.69
N LEU A 120 -4.70 -11.38 -18.55
CA LEU A 120 -3.74 -10.27 -18.49
C LEU A 120 -2.42 -10.73 -19.11
N ARG A 121 -2.30 -10.53 -20.42
CA ARG A 121 -1.06 -10.68 -21.17
C ARG A 121 -0.40 -9.31 -21.23
N TRP A 122 0.58 -9.06 -20.38
CA TRP A 122 1.38 -7.83 -20.41
C TRP A 122 2.16 -7.76 -21.74
N PRO A 123 2.19 -6.60 -22.43
CA PRO A 123 2.91 -6.48 -23.68
C PRO A 123 4.43 -6.49 -23.43
N PRO A 124 5.22 -7.12 -24.32
CA PRO A 124 6.65 -6.90 -24.33
C PRO A 124 6.88 -5.45 -24.81
N TRP A 125 7.35 -4.59 -23.90
CA TRP A 125 8.11 -3.36 -24.15
C TRP A 125 7.92 -2.75 -25.56
N ARG A 126 6.83 -2.00 -25.75
CA ARG A 126 6.62 -1.21 -26.98
C ARG A 126 7.16 0.20 -26.81
N ARG A 127 8.03 0.56 -27.76
CA ARG A 127 8.44 1.92 -28.12
C ARG A 127 7.26 2.90 -28.08
N ALA A 128 7.48 4.03 -27.43
CA ALA A 128 6.59 5.18 -27.43
C ALA A 128 6.16 5.53 -28.86
N SER A 129 4.85 5.45 -29.11
CA SER A 129 4.20 6.07 -30.26
C SER A 129 3.14 7.01 -29.70
N HIS A 130 3.24 8.28 -30.10
CA HIS A 130 2.30 9.33 -29.75
C HIS A 130 0.89 8.95 -30.23
N HIS A 131 0.01 8.63 -29.30
CA HIS A 131 -1.43 8.63 -29.52
C HIS A 131 -2.09 9.69 -28.64
N GLN A 132 -2.73 10.64 -29.31
CA GLN A 132 -3.61 11.64 -28.75
C GLN A 132 -4.71 10.96 -27.94
N ARG A 133 -4.74 11.21 -26.63
CA ARG A 133 -5.72 10.66 -25.70
C ARG A 133 -6.85 11.69 -25.54
N HIS A 134 -8.05 11.36 -26.00
CA HIS A 134 -9.26 12.13 -25.68
C HIS A 134 -9.47 12.11 -24.16
N SER A 135 -9.52 13.28 -23.54
CA SER A 135 -9.70 13.46 -22.11
C SER A 135 -11.17 13.30 -21.71
N HIS A 136 -11.57 12.08 -21.37
CA HIS A 136 -12.67 11.95 -20.41
C HIS A 136 -12.13 12.39 -19.05
N ARG A 137 -12.55 13.60 -18.62
CA ARG A 137 -12.24 14.15 -17.30
C ARG A 137 -12.87 13.24 -16.24
N ALA A 138 -12.11 12.25 -15.78
CA ALA A 138 -12.43 11.56 -14.53
C ALA A 138 -12.53 12.65 -13.45
N GLN A 139 -13.71 12.79 -12.85
CA GLN A 139 -13.91 13.71 -11.75
C GLN A 139 -13.06 13.20 -10.59
N SER A 140 -12.12 14.02 -10.12
CA SER A 140 -11.37 13.72 -8.91
C SER A 140 -12.36 13.50 -7.75
N PRO A 141 -12.21 12.45 -6.95
CA PRO A 141 -13.11 12.19 -5.84
C PRO A 141 -13.14 13.37 -4.87
N SER A 142 -14.31 13.63 -4.28
CA SER A 142 -14.43 14.66 -3.24
C SER A 142 -13.59 14.28 -2.01
N PRO A 143 -13.18 15.25 -1.17
CA PRO A 143 -12.42 14.97 0.06
C PRO A 143 -13.11 13.95 0.98
N GLU A 144 -14.44 13.96 1.00
CA GLU A 144 -15.27 13.02 1.77
C GLU A 144 -15.26 11.61 1.19
N GLN A 145 -15.32 11.47 -0.14
CA GLN A 145 -15.19 10.18 -0.83
C GLN A 145 -13.77 9.60 -0.67
N ALA A 146 -12.75 10.45 -0.68
CA ALA A 146 -11.38 10.05 -0.41
C ALA A 146 -11.22 9.56 1.04
N ALA A 147 -11.82 10.26 2.02
CA ALA A 147 -11.80 9.86 3.42
C ALA A 147 -12.57 8.54 3.67
N ALA A 148 -13.73 8.34 3.05
CA ALA A 148 -14.51 7.11 3.15
C ALA A 148 -13.84 5.90 2.46
N SER A 149 -13.14 6.12 1.35
CA SER A 149 -12.32 5.08 0.70
C SER A 149 -11.10 4.70 1.56
N MET A 150 -10.57 5.65 2.34
CA MET A 150 -9.46 5.39 3.26
C MET A 150 -9.85 4.55 4.48
N THR A 151 -11.04 4.76 5.07
CA THR A 151 -11.49 3.96 6.23
C THR A 151 -11.72 2.49 5.90
N HIS A 152 -12.18 2.18 4.68
CA HIS A 152 -12.39 0.80 4.25
C HIS A 152 -11.08 0.08 3.86
N GLY A 153 -10.00 0.84 3.62
CA GLY A 153 -8.69 0.30 3.23
C GLY A 153 -7.80 -0.08 4.41
N LEU A 154 -7.97 0.53 5.58
CA LEU A 154 -7.12 0.27 6.75
C LEU A 154 -7.52 -1.03 7.45
N MET A 155 -6.63 -2.02 7.45
CA MET A 155 -6.86 -3.35 8.05
C MET A 155 -6.46 -3.44 9.52
N GLY A 156 -5.57 -2.56 9.98
CA GLY A 156 -4.99 -2.60 11.31
C GLY A 156 -3.56 -2.06 11.30
N GLY A 157 -2.75 -2.49 12.25
CA GLY A 157 -1.34 -2.14 12.30
C GLY A 157 -0.49 -3.17 13.03
N GLU A 158 0.82 -2.99 12.91
CA GLU A 158 1.85 -3.86 13.48
C GLU A 158 2.83 -3.06 14.32
N THR A 159 3.43 -3.73 15.30
CA THR A 159 4.62 -3.24 15.98
C THR A 159 5.82 -4.01 15.44
N SER A 160 6.91 -3.30 15.17
CA SER A 160 8.12 -3.88 14.60
C SER A 160 9.23 -3.86 15.63
N LEU A 161 9.95 -4.99 15.77
CA LEU A 161 11.13 -5.11 16.62
C LEU A 161 12.27 -5.66 15.74
N TRP A 162 13.02 -4.74 15.14
CA TRP A 162 14.16 -5.11 14.30
C TRP A 162 15.35 -5.60 15.14
N THR A 163 16.13 -6.51 14.57
CA THR A 163 17.07 -7.34 15.32
C THR A 163 18.51 -6.81 15.29
N GLU A 164 18.76 -5.59 14.84
CA GLU A 164 20.11 -5.02 14.80
C GLU A 164 20.73 -4.89 16.20
N SER A 165 19.89 -4.69 17.22
CA SER A 165 20.31 -4.58 18.64
C SER A 165 19.48 -5.42 19.60
N VAL A 166 18.70 -6.36 19.06
CA VAL A 166 17.77 -7.22 19.81
C VAL A 166 18.11 -8.67 19.54
N ASP A 167 18.33 -9.43 20.62
CA ASP A 167 18.54 -10.87 20.59
C ASP A 167 17.82 -11.54 21.78
N TRP A 168 18.04 -12.83 21.97
CA TRP A 168 17.39 -13.60 23.03
C TRP A 168 17.71 -13.10 24.45
N THR A 169 18.83 -12.38 24.65
CA THR A 169 19.26 -11.89 25.97
C THR A 169 18.48 -10.66 26.42
N ASN A 170 17.86 -9.94 25.48
CA ASN A 170 17.20 -8.67 25.77
C ASN A 170 15.79 -8.53 25.15
N PHE A 171 15.31 -9.51 24.40
CA PHE A 171 14.00 -9.49 23.75
C PHE A 171 12.85 -9.20 24.73
N GLU A 172 12.75 -9.95 25.82
CA GLU A 172 11.64 -9.81 26.78
C GLU A 172 11.65 -8.45 27.48
N CYS A 173 12.83 -7.86 27.71
CA CYS A 173 12.93 -6.53 28.33
C CYS A 173 12.60 -5.38 27.38
N ARG A 174 12.40 -5.66 26.08
CA ARG A 174 12.04 -4.68 25.06
C ARG A 174 10.53 -4.63 24.78
N LEU A 175 9.77 -5.61 25.26
CA LEU A 175 8.31 -5.66 25.18
C LEU A 175 7.66 -4.96 26.38
#